data_AF-A0A177F2X9-F1
#
_entry.id   AF-A0A177F2X9-F1
#
_cell.length_a   1.000
_cell.length_b   1.000
_cell.length_c   1.000
_cell.angle_alpha   90.00
_cell.angle_beta   90.00
_cell.angle_gamma   90.00
#
_symmetry.space_group_name_H-M   'P 1'
#
loop_
_entity.id
_entity.type
_entity.pdbx_description
1 polymer ?
#
loop_
_entity_poly.entity_id
_entity_poly.type
_entity_poly.pdbx_seq_one_letter_code
_entity_poly.pdbx_strand_id
1 'polypeptide(L)'
;MVNRVTLTPVNVALHVHRQILALQSRETYFKRVPNLDSFAEVSVYTFRRGLGQITSALEQELSKNKNITILRSAEVKDVEFNDSKNQVSVTQMPAGTTSNYDYVVSTLGPRTLKQFLTSGAQASGSTLDPKVANACEHSDCSVNVMVINLYYNNPDLLPPSLRGFGYLIPRSVPLEQNPERALGVLFSSETSGRSDAAASPADGSYFESIDSDPGSPLDPDPPHGESGPVLQDTAPGTKLTVMMGGHWWSEWAPSDLPTEQQAIEMAQTLLRRHLNIKESPAVAKARLNRNCIPQYPVGYAQDMATIHEAIMSTFHGRLKLAGPWWRGAPGMSDCVLSARESAWAIRDKEDEYTGVQGYRHEAWARTHVPTKTTSTERME
;
A
#
# COMPACT_ATOMS: atom_id res chain seq x y z
N MET A 1 -17.27 -3.51 -4.16
CA MET A 1 -17.69 -2.12 -3.92
C MET A 1 -16.79 -1.59 -2.82
N VAL A 2 -15.82 -0.75 -3.17
CA VAL A 2 -14.99 -0.06 -2.18
C VAL A 2 -15.83 1.08 -1.65
N ASN A 3 -15.90 1.24 -0.33
CA ASN A 3 -16.41 2.44 0.34
C ASN A 3 -15.51 3.63 -0.02
N ARG A 4 -15.54 4.05 -1.29
CA ARG A 4 -14.93 5.29 -1.73
C ARG A 4 -15.81 6.37 -1.15
N VAL A 5 -15.38 6.92 -0.02
CA VAL A 5 -15.83 8.23 0.46
C VAL A 5 -15.78 9.13 -0.77
N THR A 6 -16.95 9.46 -1.30
CA THR A 6 -17.07 10.39 -2.40
C THR A 6 -16.52 11.69 -1.85
N LEU A 7 -15.41 12.19 -2.39
CA LEU A 7 -14.88 13.50 -2.02
C LEU A 7 -15.97 14.51 -2.38
N THR A 8 -16.73 14.94 -1.37
CA THR A 8 -17.68 16.04 -1.56
C THR A 8 -16.89 17.28 -2.01
N PRO A 9 -17.46 18.18 -2.80
CA PRO A 9 -16.76 19.40 -3.22
C PRO A 9 -16.18 20.21 -2.03
N VAL A 10 -16.84 20.15 -0.88
CA VAL A 10 -16.37 20.71 0.39
C VAL A 10 -15.07 20.04 0.86
N ASN A 11 -14.99 18.71 0.79
CA ASN A 11 -13.78 17.96 1.12
C ASN A 11 -12.62 18.30 0.17
N VAL A 12 -12.90 18.58 -1.11
CA VAL A 12 -11.89 19.02 -2.08
C VAL A 12 -11.38 20.43 -1.74
N ALA A 13 -12.27 21.37 -1.46
CA ALA A 13 -11.88 22.73 -1.07
C ALA A 13 -11.07 22.76 0.22
N LEU A 14 -11.50 21.99 1.24
CA LEU A 14 -10.74 21.77 2.46
C LEU A 14 -9.39 21.11 2.18
N HIS A 15 -9.34 20.10 1.31
CA HIS A 15 -8.10 19.43 0.92
C HIS A 15 -7.09 20.43 0.34
N VAL A 16 -7.52 21.24 -0.63
CA VAL A 16 -6.70 22.30 -1.25
C VAL A 16 -6.23 23.30 -0.21
N HIS A 17 -7.13 23.79 0.66
CA HIS A 17 -6.78 24.74 1.71
C HIS A 17 -5.74 24.15 2.68
N ARG A 18 -5.92 22.90 3.12
CA ARG A 18 -4.98 22.20 4.01
C ARG A 18 -3.60 22.06 3.38
N GLN A 19 -3.52 21.78 2.07
CA GLN A 19 -2.26 21.68 1.33
C GLN A 19 -1.56 23.04 1.17
N ILE A 20 -2.33 24.10 0.88
CA ILE A 20 -1.80 25.46 0.81
C ILE A 20 -1.19 25.87 2.15
N LEU A 21 -1.88 25.56 3.26
CA LEU A 21 -1.34 25.80 4.61
C LEU A 21 -0.07 25.00 4.87
N ALA A 22 -0.03 23.72 4.50
CA ALA A 22 1.14 22.87 4.67
C ALA A 22 2.36 23.36 3.88
N LEU A 23 2.14 23.89 2.67
CA LEU A 23 3.18 24.46 1.82
C LEU A 23 3.46 25.94 2.11
N GLN A 24 2.78 26.51 3.11
CA GLN A 24 2.90 27.91 3.56
C GLN A 24 2.68 28.97 2.47
N SER A 25 2.27 28.56 1.26
CA SER A 25 2.08 29.44 0.11
C SER A 25 1.17 28.78 -0.94
N ARG A 26 0.20 29.56 -1.41
CA ARG A 26 -0.69 29.16 -2.52
C ARG A 26 0.09 29.02 -3.82
N GLU A 27 1.07 29.89 -4.06
CA GLU A 27 1.93 29.82 -5.25
C GLU A 27 2.77 28.55 -5.23
N THR A 28 3.35 28.19 -4.09
CA THR A 28 4.11 26.95 -3.93
C THR A 28 3.23 25.72 -4.15
N TYR A 29 1.99 25.74 -3.67
CA TYR A 29 1.01 24.68 -3.97
C TYR A 29 0.79 24.51 -5.46
N PHE A 30 0.39 25.57 -6.19
CA PHE A 30 0.13 25.44 -7.63
C PHE A 30 1.39 25.16 -8.46
N LYS A 31 2.58 25.55 -8.00
CA LYS A 31 3.86 25.14 -8.62
C LYS A 31 4.18 23.65 -8.42
N ARG A 32 3.76 23.06 -7.29
CA ARG A 32 4.05 21.66 -6.92
C ARG A 32 2.94 20.68 -7.27
N VAL A 33 1.71 21.14 -7.49
CA VAL A 33 0.63 20.31 -8.00
C VAL A 33 1.01 19.90 -9.42
N PRO A 34 1.17 18.61 -9.70
CA PRO A 34 1.49 18.17 -11.04
C PRO A 34 0.36 18.56 -11.99
N ASN A 35 0.69 18.84 -13.24
CA ASN A 35 -0.30 19.05 -14.28
C ASN A 35 -1.16 17.78 -14.38
N LEU A 36 -2.43 17.84 -13.94
CA LEU A 36 -3.31 16.67 -13.91
C LEU A 36 -3.57 16.11 -15.30
N ASP A 37 -3.46 16.94 -16.35
CA ASP A 37 -3.57 16.51 -17.75
C ASP A 37 -2.46 15.53 -18.12
N SER A 38 -1.28 15.63 -17.50
CA SER A 38 -0.17 14.68 -17.71
C SER A 38 -0.45 13.26 -17.23
N PHE A 39 -1.51 13.07 -16.41
CA PHE A 39 -1.95 11.77 -15.93
C PHE A 39 -3.22 11.25 -16.63
N ALA A 40 -3.86 12.06 -17.49
CA ALA A 40 -5.15 11.72 -18.09
C ALA A 40 -5.09 10.46 -18.98
N GLU A 41 -3.94 10.21 -19.62
CA GLU A 41 -3.72 9.06 -20.51
C GLU A 41 -2.87 7.95 -19.87
N VAL A 42 -2.52 8.09 -18.59
CA VAL A 42 -1.59 7.16 -17.91
C VAL A 42 -2.37 6.12 -17.12
N SER A 43 -2.26 4.83 -17.51
CA SER A 43 -2.87 3.73 -16.76
C SER A 43 -2.03 3.26 -15.57
N VAL A 44 -0.70 3.41 -15.65
CA VAL A 44 0.27 3.00 -14.63
C VAL A 44 1.47 3.95 -14.70
N TYR A 45 2.00 4.36 -13.55
CA TYR A 45 3.26 5.10 -13.48
C TYR A 45 4.20 4.51 -12.42
N THR A 46 5.48 4.81 -12.57
CA THR A 46 6.56 4.44 -11.64
C THR A 46 7.54 5.61 -11.56
N PHE A 47 8.55 5.51 -10.69
CA PHE A 47 9.63 6.47 -10.60
C PHE A 47 10.89 5.92 -11.25
N ARG A 48 11.84 6.79 -11.61
CA ARG A 48 13.12 6.42 -12.23
C ARG A 48 13.84 5.30 -11.47
N ARG A 49 13.77 5.28 -10.14
CA ARG A 49 14.37 4.23 -9.29
C ARG A 49 13.34 3.22 -8.73
N GLY A 50 12.20 3.09 -9.42
CA GLY A 50 11.06 2.30 -8.98
C GLY A 50 10.31 2.91 -7.79
N LEU A 51 9.22 2.27 -7.38
CA LEU A 51 8.34 2.77 -6.31
C LEU A 51 9.03 2.92 -4.94
N GLY A 52 10.13 2.23 -4.68
CA GLY A 52 10.94 2.39 -3.46
C GLY A 52 11.58 3.78 -3.32
N GLN A 53 11.58 4.57 -4.39
CA GLN A 53 11.98 5.97 -4.36
C GLN A 53 11.07 6.81 -3.44
N ILE A 54 9.76 6.52 -3.39
CA ILE A 54 8.83 7.26 -2.53
C ILE A 54 9.25 7.15 -1.07
N THR A 55 9.49 5.94 -0.59
CA THR A 55 9.82 5.70 0.83
C THR A 55 11.19 6.25 1.18
N SER A 56 12.18 6.11 0.29
CA SER A 56 13.53 6.62 0.51
C SER A 56 13.57 8.14 0.55
N ALA A 57 12.85 8.80 -0.37
CA ALA A 57 12.74 10.26 -0.41
C ALA A 57 11.99 10.81 0.80
N LEU A 58 10.90 10.16 1.23
CA LEU A 58 10.18 10.52 2.44
C LEU A 58 11.08 10.45 3.67
N GLU A 59 11.82 9.35 3.85
CA GLU A 59 12.74 9.22 4.98
C GLU A 59 13.83 10.31 4.96
N GLN A 60 14.46 10.54 3.80
CA GLN A 60 15.47 11.56 3.65
C GLN A 60 14.93 12.94 4.01
N GLU A 61 13.76 13.32 3.50
CA GLU A 61 13.17 14.63 3.77
C GLU A 61 12.75 14.78 5.23
N LEU A 62 12.12 13.76 5.81
CA LEU A 62 11.71 13.77 7.21
C LEU A 62 12.92 13.87 8.16
N SER A 63 14.05 13.25 7.80
CA SER A 63 15.29 13.31 8.60
C SER A 63 15.92 14.71 8.69
N LYS A 64 15.62 15.61 7.74
CA LYS A 64 16.08 17.01 7.78
C LYS A 64 15.37 17.81 8.87
N ASN A 65 14.19 17.37 9.31
CA ASN A 65 13.41 18.07 10.31
C ASN A 65 13.80 17.63 11.73
N LYS A 66 14.42 18.52 12.50
CA LYS A 66 14.84 18.27 13.89
C LYS A 66 13.71 17.89 14.86
N ASN A 67 12.44 18.15 14.49
CA ASN A 67 11.27 17.79 15.28
C ASN A 67 10.77 16.37 14.99
N ILE A 68 11.44 15.64 14.08
CA ILE A 68 11.08 14.28 13.69
C ILE A 68 12.20 13.34 14.08
N THR A 69 11.85 12.30 14.82
CA THR A 69 12.77 11.23 15.22
C THR A 69 12.34 9.94 14.53
N ILE A 70 13.24 9.34 13.74
CA ILE A 70 13.02 8.05 13.08
C ILE A 70 13.80 6.99 13.84
N LEU A 71 13.10 6.06 14.46
CA LEU A 71 13.71 4.94 15.20
C LEU A 71 13.61 3.67 14.36
N ARG A 72 14.76 3.11 13.98
CA ARG A 72 14.88 1.82 13.29
C ARG A 72 15.20 0.72 14.28
N SER A 73 14.81 -0.51 13.97
CA SER A 73 15.02 -1.67 14.86
C SER A 73 14.42 -1.47 16.27
N ALA A 74 13.37 -0.66 16.38
CA ALA A 74 12.68 -0.33 17.62
C ALA A 74 11.24 -0.86 17.55
N GLU A 75 11.09 -2.17 17.76
CA GLU A 75 9.78 -2.82 17.73
C GLU A 75 8.91 -2.33 18.90
N VAL A 76 7.65 -2.00 18.61
CA VAL A 76 6.66 -1.62 19.62
C VAL A 76 6.10 -2.91 20.24
N LYS A 77 6.35 -3.08 21.54
CA LYS A 77 5.80 -4.18 22.34
C LYS A 77 4.32 -3.97 22.61
N ASP A 78 3.98 -2.78 23.09
CA ASP A 78 2.66 -2.51 23.65
C ASP A 78 2.29 -1.03 23.59
N VAL A 79 0.99 -0.77 23.65
CA VAL A 79 0.38 0.56 23.64
C VAL A 79 -0.77 0.59 24.63
N GLU A 80 -0.68 1.46 25.63
CA GLU A 80 -1.64 1.55 26.73
C GLU A 80 -2.11 3.00 26.92
N PHE A 81 -3.38 3.20 27.25
CA PHE A 81 -3.89 4.52 27.59
C PHE A 81 -3.52 4.88 29.04
N ASN A 82 -3.11 6.13 29.24
CA ASN A 82 -2.79 6.70 30.54
C ASN A 82 -3.87 7.72 30.94
N ASP A 83 -4.85 7.27 31.72
CA ASP A 83 -5.97 8.08 32.18
C ASP A 83 -5.53 9.37 32.89
N SER A 84 -4.49 9.28 33.72
CA SER A 84 -4.04 10.42 34.54
C SER A 84 -3.51 11.60 33.71
N LYS A 85 -2.98 11.31 32.52
CA LYS A 85 -2.38 12.31 31.62
C LYS A 85 -3.17 12.54 30.36
N ASN A 86 -4.22 11.74 30.10
CA ASN A 86 -4.93 11.71 28.83
C ASN A 86 -3.97 11.53 27.62
N GLN A 87 -3.05 10.59 27.78
CA GLN A 87 -1.97 10.29 26.83
C GLN A 87 -1.90 8.79 26.56
N VAL A 88 -1.16 8.41 25.53
CA VAL A 88 -0.90 7.02 25.18
C VAL A 88 0.56 6.68 25.44
N SER A 89 0.79 5.64 26.23
CA SER A 89 2.10 5.08 26.54
C SER A 89 2.48 4.07 25.47
N VAL A 90 3.68 4.19 24.89
CA VAL A 90 4.23 3.23 23.91
C VAL A 90 5.48 2.60 24.50
N THR A 91 5.50 1.27 24.57
CA THR A 91 6.59 0.48 25.15
C THR A 91 7.35 -0.28 24.05
N GLN A 92 8.69 -0.22 24.06
CA GLN A 92 9.55 -0.81 23.02
C GLN A 92 10.21 -2.14 23.46
N MET A 93 10.62 -2.98 22.49
CA MET A 93 11.38 -4.24 22.70
C MET A 93 12.88 -4.11 22.38
N PRO A 94 13.75 -4.98 22.93
CA PRO A 94 13.52 -5.94 24.02
C PRO A 94 13.87 -5.29 25.38
N ALA A 95 12.85 -5.08 26.22
CA ALA A 95 12.94 -4.35 27.51
C ALA A 95 13.31 -2.86 27.36
N GLY A 96 12.56 -2.13 26.53
CA GLY A 96 12.80 -0.73 26.20
C GLY A 96 11.96 0.29 26.98
N THR A 97 12.42 1.53 26.89
CA THR A 97 11.82 2.77 27.38
C THR A 97 10.34 2.89 27.01
N THR A 98 9.51 3.24 28.01
CA THR A 98 8.12 3.67 27.77
C THR A 98 8.10 5.18 27.57
N SER A 99 7.51 5.63 26.46
CA SER A 99 7.33 7.06 26.15
C SER A 99 5.85 7.39 26.06
N ASN A 100 5.46 8.59 26.50
CA ASN A 100 4.06 9.05 26.46
C ASN A 100 3.86 10.04 25.30
N TYR A 101 2.74 9.91 24.61
CA TYR A 101 2.37 10.74 23.47
C TYR A 101 0.92 11.20 23.59
N ASP A 102 0.61 12.41 23.10
CA ASP A 102 -0.77 12.91 23.06
C ASP A 102 -1.63 12.10 22.07
N TYR A 103 -1.02 11.67 20.96
CA TYR A 103 -1.66 10.83 19.94
C TYR A 103 -0.70 9.75 19.45
N VAL A 104 -1.23 8.60 19.09
CA VAL A 104 -0.51 7.50 18.45
C VAL A 104 -1.25 7.08 17.18
N VAL A 105 -0.52 6.92 16.08
CA VAL A 105 -1.03 6.31 14.85
C VAL A 105 -0.40 4.94 14.70
N SER A 106 -1.21 3.89 14.83
CA SER A 106 -0.77 2.52 14.59
C SER A 106 -0.93 2.18 13.11
N THR A 107 0.19 1.78 12.49
CA THR A 107 0.23 1.21 11.13
C THR A 107 0.39 -0.31 11.14
N LEU A 108 0.16 -0.94 12.29
CA LEU A 108 0.31 -2.38 12.51
C LEU A 108 -1.01 -3.12 12.21
N GLY A 109 -0.94 -4.45 12.17
CA GLY A 109 -2.08 -5.31 11.82
C GLY A 109 -2.99 -5.69 13.01
N PRO A 110 -4.10 -6.41 12.74
CA PRO A 110 -5.12 -6.78 13.74
C PRO A 110 -4.58 -7.59 14.92
N ARG A 111 -3.61 -8.48 14.68
CA ARG A 111 -2.95 -9.24 15.75
C ARG A 111 -2.34 -8.34 16.82
N THR A 112 -1.60 -7.32 16.40
CA THR A 112 -0.93 -6.41 17.31
C THR A 112 -1.93 -5.48 17.99
N LEU A 113 -2.98 -5.05 17.28
CA LEU A 113 -4.07 -4.27 17.90
C LEU A 113 -4.79 -5.06 19.00
N LYS A 114 -5.08 -6.35 18.75
CA LYS A 114 -5.68 -7.24 19.75
C LYS A 114 -4.83 -7.29 21.03
N GLN A 115 -3.51 -7.35 20.87
CA GLN A 115 -2.58 -7.33 21.99
C GLN A 115 -2.72 -6.03 22.79
N PHE A 116 -2.68 -4.86 22.12
CA PHE A 116 -2.81 -3.56 22.79
C PHE A 116 -4.14 -3.43 23.55
N LEU A 117 -5.24 -3.86 22.94
CA LEU A 117 -6.57 -3.85 23.57
C LEU A 117 -6.66 -4.82 24.76
N THR A 118 -5.98 -5.95 24.66
CA THR A 118 -5.91 -6.93 25.76
C THR A 118 -5.13 -6.37 26.94
N SER A 119 -3.98 -5.75 26.71
CA SER A 119 -3.19 -5.09 27.75
C SER A 119 -3.96 -3.94 28.40
N GLY A 120 -4.64 -3.11 27.59
CA GLY A 120 -5.51 -2.04 28.10
C GLY A 120 -6.64 -2.56 28.98
N ALA A 121 -7.32 -3.63 28.57
CA ALA A 121 -8.35 -4.28 29.40
C ALA A 121 -7.77 -4.80 30.72
N GLN A 122 -6.61 -5.48 30.67
CA GLN A 122 -5.94 -6.00 31.87
C GLN A 122 -5.52 -4.89 32.84
N ALA A 123 -5.01 -3.76 32.33
CA ALA A 123 -4.65 -2.60 33.14
C ALA A 123 -5.86 -2.02 33.90
N SER A 124 -7.05 -2.09 33.30
CA SER A 124 -8.32 -1.69 33.94
C SER A 124 -8.93 -2.76 34.86
N GLY A 125 -8.27 -3.92 35.04
CA GLY A 125 -8.79 -5.04 35.82
C GLY A 125 -9.94 -5.79 35.14
N SER A 126 -10.10 -5.64 33.83
CA SER A 126 -11.11 -6.31 33.02
C SER A 126 -10.49 -7.27 31.99
N THR A 127 -11.34 -8.00 31.28
CA THR A 127 -10.94 -8.86 30.16
C THR A 127 -11.46 -8.27 28.86
N LEU A 128 -10.69 -8.39 27.78
CA LEU A 128 -11.13 -7.96 26.44
C LEU A 128 -12.45 -8.66 26.06
N ASP A 129 -13.43 -7.88 25.56
CA ASP A 129 -14.69 -8.42 25.05
C ASP A 129 -14.40 -9.49 23.97
N PRO A 130 -14.95 -10.71 24.11
CA PRO A 130 -14.81 -11.77 23.10
C PRO A 130 -15.18 -11.34 21.68
N LYS A 131 -16.16 -10.42 21.51
CA LYS A 131 -16.52 -9.89 20.19
C LYS A 131 -15.37 -9.11 19.56
N VAL A 132 -14.67 -8.30 20.34
CA VAL A 132 -13.52 -7.50 19.87
C VAL A 132 -12.33 -8.42 19.57
N ALA A 133 -12.09 -9.41 20.42
CA ALA A 133 -11.06 -10.42 20.19
C ALA A 133 -11.32 -11.18 18.88
N ASN A 134 -12.55 -11.66 18.67
CA ASN A 134 -12.96 -12.38 17.46
C ASN A 134 -12.86 -11.48 16.21
N ALA A 135 -13.28 -10.21 16.30
CA ALA A 135 -13.16 -9.26 15.20
C ALA A 135 -11.70 -9.07 14.76
N CYS A 136 -10.78 -8.93 15.73
CA CYS A 136 -9.35 -8.81 15.44
C CYS A 136 -8.78 -10.10 14.84
N GLU A 137 -9.15 -11.28 15.36
CA GLU A 137 -8.67 -12.57 14.84
C GLU A 137 -9.20 -12.85 13.44
N HIS A 138 -10.49 -12.63 13.21
CA HIS A 138 -11.12 -12.84 11.92
C HIS A 138 -10.54 -11.89 10.85
N SER A 139 -10.22 -10.66 11.23
CA SER A 139 -9.56 -9.70 10.34
C SER A 139 -8.04 -9.92 10.17
N ASP A 140 -7.38 -10.78 10.97
CA ASP A 140 -5.95 -11.11 10.86
C ASP A 140 -5.65 -12.11 9.73
N CYS A 141 -6.25 -11.88 8.56
CA CYS A 141 -6.09 -12.71 7.38
C CYS A 141 -5.13 -12.05 6.40
N SER A 142 -4.08 -12.75 5.96
CA SER A 142 -3.19 -12.29 4.88
C SER A 142 -2.61 -13.46 4.11
N VAL A 143 -2.10 -13.16 2.92
CA VAL A 143 -1.52 -14.18 2.04
C VAL A 143 -0.03 -13.97 1.80
N ASN A 144 0.65 -15.08 1.53
CA ASN A 144 2.05 -15.13 1.12
C ASN A 144 2.14 -15.00 -0.40
N VAL A 145 3.05 -14.17 -0.90
CA VAL A 145 3.28 -14.03 -2.35
C VAL A 145 4.77 -14.13 -2.63
N MET A 146 5.14 -15.04 -3.52
CA MET A 146 6.49 -15.09 -4.10
C MET A 146 6.52 -14.17 -5.32
N VAL A 147 7.46 -13.23 -5.33
CA VAL A 147 7.72 -12.36 -6.47
C VAL A 147 9.03 -12.80 -7.10
N ILE A 148 8.98 -13.26 -8.35
CA ILE A 148 10.12 -13.75 -9.11
C ILE A 148 10.39 -12.77 -10.25
N ASN A 149 11.55 -12.13 -10.24
CA ASN A 149 11.99 -11.23 -11.29
C ASN A 149 13.02 -11.95 -12.16
N LEU A 150 12.82 -11.93 -13.48
CA LEU A 150 13.67 -12.58 -14.46
C LEU A 150 14.07 -11.55 -15.52
N TYR A 151 15.36 -11.47 -15.83
CA TYR A 151 15.92 -10.61 -16.86
C TYR A 151 16.58 -11.46 -17.94
N TYR A 152 16.27 -11.15 -19.20
CA TYR A 152 16.79 -11.80 -20.38
C TYR A 152 17.51 -10.75 -21.23
N ASN A 153 18.71 -11.10 -21.72
CA ASN A 153 19.49 -10.22 -22.59
C ASN A 153 18.79 -9.95 -23.94
N ASN A 154 17.83 -10.80 -24.34
CA ASN A 154 17.04 -10.62 -25.55
C ASN A 154 15.96 -9.53 -25.33
N PRO A 155 16.02 -8.38 -26.02
CA PRO A 155 15.01 -7.32 -25.93
C PRO A 155 13.69 -7.66 -26.67
N ASP A 156 13.73 -8.66 -27.57
CA ASP A 156 12.61 -9.10 -28.40
C ASP A 156 12.10 -10.48 -27.96
N LEU A 157 12.29 -10.82 -26.68
CA LEU A 157 11.87 -12.10 -26.10
C LEU A 157 10.36 -12.31 -26.21
N LEU A 158 9.58 -11.23 -26.07
CA LEU A 158 8.14 -11.24 -26.26
C LEU A 158 7.79 -10.76 -27.68
N PRO A 159 6.92 -11.48 -28.40
CA PRO A 159 6.47 -11.02 -29.71
C PRO A 159 5.69 -9.71 -29.60
N PRO A 160 5.73 -8.82 -30.61
CA PRO A 160 5.01 -7.54 -30.59
C PRO A 160 3.50 -7.67 -30.36
N SER A 161 2.89 -8.82 -30.73
CA SER A 161 1.47 -9.10 -30.51
C SER A 161 1.08 -9.30 -29.04
N LEU A 162 2.06 -9.52 -28.15
CA LEU A 162 1.84 -9.69 -26.71
C LEU A 162 2.22 -8.44 -25.91
N ARG A 163 2.43 -7.28 -26.57
CA ARG A 163 2.70 -6.02 -25.86
C ARG A 163 1.54 -5.65 -24.94
N GLY A 164 1.89 -5.17 -23.74
CA GLY A 164 0.94 -4.77 -22.71
C GLY A 164 1.50 -4.92 -21.31
N PHE A 165 0.65 -4.69 -20.30
CA PHE A 165 1.04 -4.75 -18.89
C PHE A 165 1.47 -6.17 -18.46
N GLY A 166 0.87 -7.19 -19.05
CA GLY A 166 1.03 -8.59 -18.65
C GLY A 166 -0.31 -9.33 -18.68
N TYR A 167 -0.38 -10.45 -17.97
CA TYR A 167 -1.61 -11.24 -17.87
C TYR A 167 -1.82 -11.82 -16.46
N LEU A 168 -3.08 -12.04 -16.12
CA LEU A 168 -3.50 -12.75 -14.92
C LEU A 168 -3.89 -14.19 -15.27
N ILE A 169 -3.73 -15.09 -14.30
CA ILE A 169 -4.17 -16.49 -14.43
C ILE A 169 -5.43 -16.65 -13.57
N PRO A 170 -6.62 -16.80 -14.18
CA PRO A 170 -7.86 -16.97 -13.43
C PRO A 170 -7.84 -18.24 -12.56
N ARG A 171 -8.52 -18.20 -11.42
CA ARG A 171 -8.67 -19.37 -10.53
C ARG A 171 -9.32 -20.58 -11.23
N SER A 172 -10.11 -20.34 -12.29
CA SER A 172 -10.75 -21.39 -13.09
C SER A 172 -9.77 -22.17 -13.97
N VAL A 173 -8.52 -21.73 -14.11
CA VAL A 173 -7.50 -22.48 -14.86
C VAL A 173 -7.15 -23.75 -14.08
N PRO A 174 -7.24 -24.95 -14.69
CA PRO A 174 -6.95 -26.21 -14.01
C PRO A 174 -5.51 -26.30 -13.49
N LEU A 175 -5.30 -27.09 -12.42
CA LEU A 175 -3.97 -27.26 -11.80
C LEU A 175 -2.97 -27.95 -12.74
N GLU A 176 -3.42 -28.72 -13.72
CA GLU A 176 -2.56 -29.33 -14.73
C GLU A 176 -1.92 -28.27 -15.65
N GLN A 177 -2.60 -27.12 -15.82
CA GLN A 177 -2.13 -26.00 -16.62
C GLN A 177 -1.42 -24.92 -15.79
N ASN A 178 -1.70 -24.85 -14.49
CA ASN A 178 -1.04 -23.94 -13.54
C ASN A 178 -0.58 -24.68 -12.26
N PRO A 179 0.29 -25.70 -12.36
CA PRO A 179 0.73 -26.47 -11.19
C PRO A 179 1.55 -25.62 -10.21
N GLU A 180 2.19 -24.56 -10.70
CA GLU A 180 2.96 -23.61 -9.90
C GLU A 180 2.09 -22.69 -9.03
N ARG A 181 0.77 -22.68 -9.21
CA ARG A 181 -0.16 -21.76 -8.51
C ARG A 181 0.23 -20.29 -8.70
N ALA A 182 0.60 -19.96 -9.94
CA ALA A 182 0.90 -18.59 -10.30
C ALA A 182 -0.38 -17.75 -10.39
N LEU A 183 -0.25 -16.48 -10.02
CA LEU A 183 -1.31 -15.47 -10.05
C LEU A 183 -1.31 -14.71 -11.38
N GLY A 184 -0.13 -14.52 -11.97
CA GLY A 184 0.04 -13.78 -13.20
C GLY A 184 1.50 -13.46 -13.49
N VAL A 185 1.72 -12.82 -14.64
CA VAL A 185 3.02 -12.38 -15.13
C VAL A 185 2.91 -10.92 -15.57
N LEU A 186 3.79 -10.08 -15.06
CA LEU A 186 3.98 -8.71 -15.52
C LEU A 186 5.09 -8.67 -16.57
N PHE A 187 4.84 -7.92 -17.64
CA PHE A 187 5.85 -7.60 -18.65
C PHE A 187 6.57 -6.33 -18.21
N SER A 188 7.45 -6.50 -17.21
CA SER A 188 8.03 -5.38 -16.45
C SER A 188 8.81 -4.40 -17.31
N SER A 189 9.42 -4.83 -18.43
CA SER A 189 10.04 -3.91 -19.40
C SER A 189 9.04 -3.00 -20.11
N GLU A 190 7.79 -3.44 -20.31
CA GLU A 190 6.73 -2.60 -20.91
C GLU A 190 6.22 -1.52 -19.95
N THR A 191 6.41 -1.71 -18.63
CA THR A 191 5.91 -0.79 -17.59
C THR A 191 6.99 0.14 -17.01
N SER A 192 8.28 -0.18 -17.18
CA SER A 192 9.42 0.65 -16.76
C SER A 192 9.86 1.70 -17.80
N GLY A 193 9.09 1.86 -18.87
CA GLY A 193 9.40 2.78 -19.96
C GLY A 193 10.34 2.13 -20.98
N ARG A 194 9.77 1.68 -22.09
CA ARG A 194 10.51 1.22 -23.27
C ARG A 194 10.85 2.42 -24.16
N SER A 195 12.07 2.46 -24.70
CA SER A 195 12.51 3.55 -25.60
C SER A 195 11.67 3.67 -26.88
N ASP A 196 11.05 2.58 -27.34
CA ASP A 196 10.15 2.54 -28.50
C ASP A 196 8.66 2.69 -28.14
N ALA A 197 8.30 2.68 -26.85
CA ALA A 197 6.92 2.85 -26.37
C ALA A 197 6.57 4.30 -26.05
N ALA A 198 7.59 5.17 -25.93
CA ALA A 198 7.39 6.61 -25.85
C ALA A 198 6.92 7.13 -27.21
N ALA A 199 5.61 7.08 -27.47
CA ALA A 199 5.01 8.16 -28.23
C ALA A 199 5.49 9.44 -27.53
N SER A 200 6.30 10.26 -28.22
CA SER A 200 6.59 11.60 -27.73
C SER A 200 5.24 12.23 -27.44
N PRO A 201 4.90 12.57 -26.18
CA PRO A 201 3.77 13.42 -25.94
C PRO A 201 4.04 14.65 -26.79
N ALA A 202 3.13 14.92 -27.75
CA ALA A 202 3.16 16.20 -28.40
C ALA A 202 3.06 17.23 -27.27
N ASP A 203 4.13 18.01 -27.10
CA ASP A 203 4.28 19.08 -26.12
C ASP A 203 4.72 18.67 -24.70
N GLY A 204 6.04 18.64 -24.49
CA GLY A 204 6.70 19.39 -23.41
C GLY A 204 6.44 19.05 -21.93
N SER A 205 5.55 18.13 -21.56
CA SER A 205 5.26 17.87 -20.14
C SER A 205 6.25 16.89 -19.51
N TYR A 206 7.53 17.24 -19.51
CA TYR A 206 8.51 16.59 -18.64
C TYR A 206 8.33 17.15 -17.22
N PHE A 207 8.21 16.28 -16.24
CA PHE A 207 8.24 16.68 -14.85
C PHE A 207 9.64 17.22 -14.53
N GLU A 208 9.80 18.55 -14.47
CA GLU A 208 11.01 19.15 -13.91
C GLU A 208 11.04 18.82 -12.43
N SER A 209 12.13 18.16 -11.99
CA SER A 209 12.42 17.93 -10.59
C SER A 209 12.52 19.28 -9.86
N ILE A 210 11.49 19.61 -9.08
CA ILE A 210 11.39 20.87 -8.31
C ILE A 210 12.42 20.90 -7.18
N ASP A 211 12.96 19.74 -6.78
CA ASP A 211 13.95 19.58 -5.72
C ASP A 211 15.31 19.15 -6.30
N SER A 212 15.75 19.80 -7.37
CA SER A 212 17.12 19.67 -7.92
C SER A 212 18.12 20.41 -7.00
N ASP A 213 18.30 19.89 -5.78
CA ASP A 213 19.45 20.24 -4.95
C ASP A 213 20.67 19.46 -5.47
N PRO A 214 21.70 20.14 -6.03
CA PRO A 214 22.90 19.48 -6.56
C PRO A 214 23.65 18.63 -5.52
N GLY A 215 23.34 18.81 -4.23
CA GLY A 215 23.97 18.09 -3.11
C GLY A 215 23.31 16.77 -2.69
N SER A 216 22.22 16.32 -3.32
CA SER A 216 21.56 15.05 -2.97
C SER A 216 20.60 14.60 -4.07
N PRO A 217 20.95 13.61 -4.91
CA PRO A 217 21.12 12.21 -4.48
C PRO A 217 22.36 11.51 -5.10
N LEU A 218 22.59 10.23 -4.75
CA LEU A 218 23.60 9.31 -5.33
C LEU A 218 23.50 9.09 -6.87
N ASP A 219 22.57 9.77 -7.55
CA ASP A 219 22.37 9.80 -9.00
C ASP A 219 21.58 11.08 -9.31
N PRO A 220 22.23 12.18 -9.77
CA PRO A 220 21.56 13.45 -10.03
C PRO A 220 20.51 13.32 -11.15
N ASP A 221 19.51 14.20 -11.15
CA ASP A 221 18.64 14.36 -12.30
C ASP A 221 19.51 14.74 -13.52
N PRO A 222 19.14 14.28 -14.74
CA PRO A 222 19.86 14.69 -15.93
C PRO A 222 19.90 16.23 -16.00
N PRO A 223 21.04 16.82 -16.40
CA PRO A 223 21.19 18.27 -16.43
C PRO A 223 20.08 18.90 -17.28
N HIS A 224 19.56 20.06 -16.85
CA HIS A 224 18.58 20.83 -17.61
C HIS A 224 19.06 20.97 -19.06
N GLY A 225 18.35 20.34 -20.01
CA GLY A 225 18.67 20.41 -21.44
C GLY A 225 18.83 19.07 -22.16
N GLU A 226 18.91 17.93 -21.48
CA GLU A 226 18.84 16.62 -22.15
C GLU A 226 17.38 16.19 -22.38
N SER A 227 16.89 16.42 -23.60
CA SER A 227 15.50 16.17 -24.04
C SER A 227 15.17 14.70 -24.30
N GLY A 228 15.74 13.77 -23.52
CA GLY A 228 15.49 12.34 -23.63
C GLY A 228 14.39 11.87 -22.67
N PRO A 229 13.56 10.88 -23.04
CA PRO A 229 12.67 10.25 -22.07
C PRO A 229 13.50 9.59 -20.97
N VAL A 230 13.24 9.97 -19.72
CA VAL A 230 13.87 9.36 -18.54
C VAL A 230 13.25 7.98 -18.32
N LEU A 231 13.97 6.92 -18.67
CA LEU A 231 13.54 5.53 -18.50
C LEU A 231 14.02 4.97 -17.16
N GLN A 232 13.29 4.02 -16.59
CA GLN A 232 13.74 3.31 -15.39
C GLN A 232 14.81 2.26 -15.73
N ASP A 233 14.88 1.78 -16.97
CA ASP A 233 15.82 0.74 -17.40
C ASP A 233 17.09 1.30 -18.02
N THR A 234 18.23 0.84 -17.50
CA THR A 234 19.57 1.26 -17.97
C THR A 234 20.23 0.24 -18.89
N ALA A 235 19.62 -0.93 -19.11
CA ALA A 235 20.16 -2.00 -19.95
C ALA A 235 19.10 -2.54 -20.92
N PRO A 236 19.45 -2.82 -22.18
CA PRO A 236 18.52 -3.40 -23.15
C PRO A 236 18.27 -4.88 -22.83
N GLY A 237 16.99 -5.26 -22.76
CA GLY A 237 16.59 -6.64 -22.50
C GLY A 237 15.12 -6.74 -22.11
N THR A 238 14.66 -7.96 -21.88
CA THR A 238 13.28 -8.22 -21.41
C THR A 238 13.29 -8.52 -19.92
N LYS A 239 12.44 -7.82 -19.16
CA LYS A 239 12.19 -8.14 -17.75
C LYS A 239 10.78 -8.68 -17.58
N LEU A 240 10.67 -9.78 -16.87
CA LEU A 240 9.41 -10.40 -16.50
C LEU A 240 9.32 -10.53 -14.98
N THR A 241 8.15 -10.28 -14.42
CA THR A 241 7.87 -10.55 -13.01
C THR A 241 6.75 -11.56 -12.89
N VAL A 242 7.04 -12.75 -12.40
CA VAL A 242 6.05 -13.79 -12.11
C VAL A 242 5.65 -13.68 -10.64
N MET A 243 4.34 -13.70 -10.38
CA MET A 243 3.81 -13.71 -9.01
C MET A 243 3.16 -15.06 -8.74
N MET A 244 3.52 -15.70 -7.63
CA MET A 244 3.00 -17.01 -7.21
C MET A 244 2.46 -16.99 -5.79
N GLY A 245 1.52 -17.89 -5.50
CA GLY A 245 0.96 -18.06 -4.17
C GLY A 245 -0.38 -17.39 -3.98
N GLY A 246 -0.43 -16.36 -3.13
CA GLY A 246 -1.68 -15.77 -2.71
C GLY A 246 -2.55 -16.78 -1.95
N HIS A 247 -3.84 -16.82 -2.27
CA HIS A 247 -4.79 -17.75 -1.66
C HIS A 247 -4.43 -19.23 -1.85
N TRP A 248 -3.62 -19.56 -2.87
CA TRP A 248 -3.21 -20.95 -3.08
C TRP A 248 -2.24 -21.50 -2.03
N TRP A 249 -1.58 -20.61 -1.27
CA TRP A 249 -0.59 -20.97 -0.25
C TRP A 249 -1.06 -20.60 1.17
N SER A 250 -2.33 -20.24 1.36
CA SER A 250 -2.85 -19.87 2.69
C SER A 250 -2.80 -21.03 3.69
N GLU A 251 -2.92 -22.27 3.21
CA GLU A 251 -2.95 -23.48 4.03
C GLU A 251 -1.60 -24.24 4.02
N TRP A 252 -0.59 -23.71 3.33
CA TRP A 252 0.72 -24.38 3.23
C TRP A 252 1.54 -24.13 4.48
N ALA A 253 2.22 -25.17 4.97
CA ALA A 253 3.17 -24.98 6.07
C ALA A 253 4.37 -24.14 5.58
N PRO A 254 5.05 -23.40 6.47
CA PRO A 254 6.23 -22.63 6.08
C PRO A 254 7.33 -23.45 5.40
N SER A 255 7.43 -24.74 5.70
CA SER A 255 8.35 -25.72 5.08
C SER A 255 8.00 -26.09 3.65
N ASP A 256 6.73 -25.93 3.27
CA ASP A 256 6.21 -26.34 1.96
C ASP A 256 6.32 -25.22 0.92
N LEU A 257 6.57 -23.99 1.38
CA LEU A 257 6.77 -22.83 0.52
C LEU A 257 8.10 -22.97 -0.24
N PRO A 258 8.13 -22.66 -1.54
CA PRO A 258 9.32 -22.84 -2.35
C PRO A 258 10.46 -21.93 -1.88
N THR A 259 11.68 -22.45 -1.94
CA THR A 259 12.91 -21.67 -1.86
C THR A 259 13.04 -20.73 -3.06
N GLU A 260 13.95 -19.76 -2.98
CA GLU A 260 14.24 -18.85 -4.10
C GLU A 260 14.59 -19.62 -5.39
N GLN A 261 15.47 -20.63 -5.29
CA GLN A 261 15.87 -21.44 -6.43
C GLN A 261 14.70 -22.23 -7.04
N GLN A 262 13.91 -22.90 -6.20
CA GLN A 262 12.71 -23.63 -6.67
C GLN A 262 11.71 -22.69 -7.34
N ALA A 263 11.48 -21.50 -6.77
CA ALA A 263 10.57 -20.51 -7.35
C ALA A 263 11.04 -20.00 -8.71
N ILE A 264 12.36 -19.82 -8.90
CA ILE A 264 12.95 -19.44 -10.18
C ILE A 264 12.76 -20.54 -11.24
N GLU A 265 12.93 -21.80 -10.86
CA GLU A 265 12.69 -22.96 -11.73
C GLU A 265 11.20 -23.11 -12.11
N MET A 266 10.31 -22.95 -11.12
CA MET A 266 8.86 -22.90 -11.33
C MET A 266 8.47 -21.78 -12.31
N ALA A 267 9.03 -20.58 -12.12
CA ALA A 267 8.75 -19.43 -13.00
C ALA A 267 9.20 -19.69 -14.45
N GLN A 268 10.40 -20.24 -14.64
CA GLN A 268 10.88 -20.61 -15.98
C GLN A 268 9.99 -21.68 -16.64
N THR A 269 9.56 -22.69 -15.88
CA THR A 269 8.66 -23.74 -16.37
C THR A 269 7.31 -23.16 -16.82
N LEU A 270 6.74 -22.26 -16.02
CA LEU A 270 5.51 -21.56 -16.36
C LEU A 270 5.66 -20.68 -17.61
N LEU A 271 6.73 -19.88 -17.69
CA LEU A 271 6.98 -18.99 -18.83
C LEU A 271 7.21 -19.78 -20.12
N ARG A 272 7.89 -20.93 -20.04
CA ARG A 272 8.02 -21.85 -21.16
C ARG A 272 6.67 -22.39 -21.63
N ARG A 273 5.78 -22.73 -20.70
CA ARG A 273 4.44 -23.25 -21.01
C ARG A 273 3.53 -22.19 -21.61
N HIS A 274 3.48 -21.00 -21.02
CA HIS A 274 2.50 -19.96 -21.37
C HIS A 274 2.96 -19.07 -22.53
N LEU A 275 4.26 -18.78 -22.60
CA LEU A 275 4.84 -17.81 -23.54
C LEU A 275 5.87 -18.44 -24.49
N ASN A 276 6.11 -19.75 -24.39
CA ASN A 276 7.11 -20.47 -25.20
C ASN A 276 8.54 -19.90 -25.06
N ILE A 277 8.85 -19.29 -23.91
CA ILE A 277 10.20 -18.78 -23.60
C ILE A 277 11.09 -19.96 -23.23
N LYS A 278 12.07 -20.27 -24.10
CA LYS A 278 13.03 -21.38 -23.91
C LYS A 278 14.40 -20.92 -23.45
N GLU A 279 14.69 -19.62 -23.59
CA GLU A 279 15.92 -19.01 -23.12
C GLU A 279 15.99 -19.07 -21.59
N SER A 280 17.22 -19.14 -21.05
CA SER A 280 17.46 -18.98 -19.62
C SER A 280 17.67 -17.51 -19.29
N PRO A 281 17.15 -17.01 -18.15
CA PRO A 281 17.38 -15.64 -17.73
C PRO A 281 18.87 -15.43 -17.42
N ALA A 282 19.39 -14.25 -17.80
CA ALA A 282 20.75 -13.83 -17.44
C ALA A 282 20.84 -13.45 -15.95
N VAL A 283 19.75 -12.92 -15.39
CA VAL A 283 19.61 -12.63 -13.96
C VAL A 283 18.23 -13.05 -13.50
N ALA A 284 18.15 -13.78 -12.40
CA ALA A 284 16.89 -14.13 -11.75
C ALA A 284 16.99 -13.91 -10.24
N LYS A 285 15.90 -13.44 -9.63
CA LYS A 285 15.80 -13.24 -8.18
C LYS A 285 14.38 -13.50 -7.73
N ALA A 286 14.20 -14.29 -6.68
CA ALA A 286 12.89 -14.54 -6.09
C ALA A 286 12.86 -14.14 -4.62
N ARG A 287 11.75 -13.49 -4.21
CA ARG A 287 11.53 -13.09 -2.83
C ARG A 287 10.16 -13.53 -2.36
N LEU A 288 10.14 -14.33 -1.29
CA LEU A 288 8.92 -14.66 -0.58
C LEU A 288 8.54 -13.48 0.33
N ASN A 289 7.36 -12.92 0.09
CA ASN A 289 6.76 -11.90 0.94
C ASN A 289 5.69 -12.59 1.79
N ARG A 290 5.97 -12.73 3.09
CA ARG A 290 5.07 -13.39 4.03
C ARG A 290 4.01 -12.42 4.53
N ASN A 291 2.77 -12.89 4.67
CA ASN A 291 1.66 -12.12 5.26
C ASN A 291 1.52 -10.71 4.65
N CYS A 292 1.72 -10.61 3.35
CA CYS A 292 2.05 -9.33 2.69
C CYS A 292 0.84 -8.62 2.08
N ILE A 293 -0.24 -9.36 1.81
CA ILE A 293 -1.49 -8.79 1.31
C ILE A 293 -2.60 -9.17 2.27
N PRO A 294 -3.11 -8.21 3.07
CA PRO A 294 -4.30 -8.40 3.89
C PRO A 294 -5.49 -8.89 3.06
N GLN A 295 -6.28 -9.79 3.62
CA GLN A 295 -7.53 -10.27 3.05
C GLN A 295 -8.68 -9.74 3.88
N TYR A 296 -9.75 -9.30 3.22
CA TYR A 296 -10.94 -8.76 3.87
C TYR A 296 -12.07 -9.78 3.77
N PRO A 297 -12.26 -10.63 4.79
CA PRO A 297 -13.25 -11.70 4.74
C PRO A 297 -14.69 -11.16 4.76
N VAL A 298 -15.66 -12.05 4.49
CA VAL A 298 -17.08 -11.72 4.65
C VAL A 298 -17.35 -11.42 6.12
N GLY A 299 -17.91 -10.25 6.43
CA GLY A 299 -18.08 -9.78 7.81
C GLY A 299 -17.05 -8.74 8.25
N TYR A 300 -16.04 -8.45 7.42
CA TYR A 300 -14.97 -7.51 7.74
C TYR A 300 -15.46 -6.10 8.11
N ALA A 301 -16.53 -5.61 7.48
CA ALA A 301 -17.09 -4.30 7.83
C ALA A 301 -17.61 -4.24 9.27
N GLN A 302 -18.29 -5.31 9.72
CA GLN A 302 -18.78 -5.45 11.09
C GLN A 302 -17.63 -5.55 12.09
N ASP A 303 -16.54 -6.24 11.71
CA ASP A 303 -15.33 -6.30 12.51
C ASP A 303 -14.71 -4.90 12.69
N MET A 304 -14.61 -4.12 11.62
CA MET A 304 -14.06 -2.76 11.68
C MET A 304 -14.93 -1.82 12.53
N ALA A 305 -16.26 -1.94 12.46
CA ALA A 305 -17.16 -1.20 13.33
C ALA A 305 -16.98 -1.59 14.81
N THR A 306 -16.87 -2.88 15.10
CA THR A 306 -16.59 -3.39 16.46
C THR A 306 -15.24 -2.89 16.98
N ILE A 307 -14.21 -2.92 16.14
CA ILE A 307 -12.87 -2.44 16.47
C ILE A 307 -12.88 -0.92 16.71
N HIS A 308 -13.61 -0.15 15.90
CA HIS A 308 -13.76 1.29 16.10
C HIS A 308 -14.29 1.62 17.50
N GLU A 309 -15.39 0.98 17.92
CA GLU A 309 -15.97 1.21 19.24
C GLU A 309 -14.99 0.83 20.36
N ALA A 310 -14.27 -0.29 20.19
CA ALA A 310 -13.28 -0.74 21.16
C ALA A 310 -12.15 0.29 21.33
N ILE A 311 -11.52 0.74 20.24
CA ILE A 311 -10.43 1.72 20.34
C ILE A 311 -10.90 3.09 20.82
N MET A 312 -12.12 3.51 20.48
CA MET A 312 -12.71 4.74 21.03
C MET A 312 -12.91 4.63 22.54
N SER A 313 -13.45 3.50 23.01
CA SER A 313 -13.68 3.29 24.43
C SER A 313 -12.39 3.17 25.25
N THR A 314 -11.35 2.56 24.68
CA THR A 314 -10.08 2.29 25.38
C THR A 314 -9.10 3.45 25.31
N PHE A 315 -9.01 4.14 24.17
CA PHE A 315 -8.00 5.18 23.93
C PHE A 315 -8.58 6.58 23.81
N HIS A 316 -9.90 6.75 23.93
CA HIS A 316 -10.57 8.06 23.92
C HIS A 316 -10.15 8.97 22.75
N GLY A 317 -10.06 8.39 21.54
CA GLY A 317 -9.69 9.11 20.32
C GLY A 317 -8.19 9.40 20.13
N ARG A 318 -7.34 9.00 21.11
CA ARG A 318 -5.88 9.19 21.07
C ARG A 318 -5.14 8.15 20.23
N LEU A 319 -5.71 6.97 20.01
CA LEU A 319 -5.19 5.96 19.08
C LEU A 319 -5.94 6.02 17.75
N LYS A 320 -5.19 6.14 16.66
CA LYS A 320 -5.71 6.11 15.28
C LYS A 320 -5.06 4.96 14.50
N LEU A 321 -5.80 4.34 13.59
CA LEU A 321 -5.34 3.24 12.75
C LEU A 321 -5.09 3.73 11.32
N ALA A 322 -4.03 3.27 10.68
CA ALA A 322 -3.74 3.56 9.29
C ALA A 322 -3.04 2.39 8.58
N GLY A 323 -3.10 2.36 7.26
CA GLY A 323 -2.45 1.32 6.46
C GLY A 323 -3.40 0.22 5.95
N PRO A 324 -2.86 -0.82 5.31
CA PRO A 324 -3.62 -1.69 4.41
C PRO A 324 -4.57 -2.63 5.14
N TRP A 325 -4.44 -2.78 6.45
CA TRP A 325 -5.26 -3.71 7.24
C TRP A 325 -6.66 -3.20 7.58
N TRP A 326 -6.92 -1.90 7.41
CA TRP A 326 -8.03 -1.24 8.10
C TRP A 326 -9.12 -0.68 7.19
N ARG A 327 -8.83 -0.46 5.91
CA ARG A 327 -9.73 0.29 5.00
C ARG A 327 -10.25 -0.50 3.81
N GLY A 328 -10.13 -1.82 3.83
CA GLY A 328 -10.65 -2.65 2.74
C GLY A 328 -9.99 -2.40 1.37
N ALA A 329 -8.83 -1.73 1.34
CA ALA A 329 -8.06 -1.45 0.14
C ALA A 329 -6.54 -1.47 0.46
N PRO A 330 -5.75 -2.40 -0.11
CA PRO A 330 -4.34 -2.54 0.23
C PRO A 330 -3.42 -1.69 -0.67
N GLY A 331 -3.99 -0.84 -1.54
CA GLY A 331 -3.24 -0.07 -2.51
C GLY A 331 -2.37 1.01 -1.87
N MET A 332 -1.25 1.35 -2.51
CA MET A 332 -0.34 2.40 -2.03
C MET A 332 -1.08 3.74 -1.88
N SER A 333 -1.89 4.12 -2.87
CA SER A 333 -2.69 5.34 -2.83
C SER A 333 -3.65 5.40 -1.64
N ASP A 334 -4.27 4.27 -1.28
CA ASP A 334 -5.18 4.17 -0.15
C ASP A 334 -4.44 4.31 1.19
N CYS A 335 -3.26 3.69 1.29
CA CYS A 335 -2.36 3.84 2.45
C CYS A 335 -1.91 5.29 2.64
N VAL A 336 -1.51 5.97 1.55
CA VAL A 336 -1.11 7.40 1.60
C VAL A 336 -2.29 8.28 1.99
N LEU A 337 -3.47 8.02 1.43
CA LEU A 337 -4.69 8.74 1.80
C LEU A 337 -5.02 8.57 3.28
N SER A 338 -4.99 7.33 3.76
CA SER A 338 -5.24 6.98 5.17
C SER A 338 -4.27 7.69 6.11
N ALA A 339 -2.97 7.66 5.81
CA ALA A 339 -1.96 8.35 6.61
C ALA A 339 -2.19 9.87 6.67
N ARG A 340 -2.52 10.48 5.52
CA ARG A 340 -2.79 11.92 5.42
C ARG A 340 -4.01 12.32 6.24
N GLU A 341 -5.10 11.57 6.13
CA GLU A 341 -6.33 11.84 6.89
C GLU A 341 -6.10 11.69 8.40
N SER A 342 -5.34 10.68 8.84
CA SER A 342 -4.97 10.52 10.24
C SER A 342 -4.15 11.70 10.77
N ALA A 343 -3.19 12.20 9.98
CA ALA A 343 -2.40 13.38 10.36
C ALA A 343 -3.27 14.65 10.46
N TRP A 344 -4.22 14.83 9.55
CA TRP A 344 -5.15 15.96 9.60
C TRP A 344 -6.11 15.89 10.76
N ALA A 345 -6.64 14.70 11.07
CA ALA A 345 -7.48 14.49 12.24
C ALA A 345 -6.75 14.85 13.53
N ILE A 346 -5.47 14.51 13.67
CA ILE A 346 -4.66 14.91 14.83
C ILE A 346 -4.49 16.44 14.89
N ARG A 347 -4.12 17.06 13.77
CA ARG A 347 -3.93 18.52 13.69
C ARG A 347 -5.21 19.28 14.06
N ASP A 348 -6.35 18.80 13.57
CA ASP A 348 -7.66 19.43 13.72
C ASP A 348 -8.39 18.98 15.00
N LYS A 349 -7.76 18.12 15.81
CA LYS A 349 -8.30 17.53 17.06
C LYS A 349 -9.65 16.82 16.84
N GLU A 350 -9.77 16.14 15.71
CA GLU A 350 -10.90 15.27 15.39
C GLU A 350 -10.70 13.92 16.12
N ASP A 351 -11.03 13.90 17.41
CA ASP A 351 -10.83 12.73 18.28
C ASP A 351 -11.75 11.55 17.87
N GLU A 352 -12.91 11.82 17.26
CA GLU A 352 -13.83 10.81 16.70
C GLU A 352 -13.26 10.06 15.47
N TYR A 353 -12.24 10.61 14.81
CA TYR A 353 -11.61 9.94 13.68
C TYR A 353 -10.66 8.87 14.21
N THR A 354 -10.88 7.61 13.83
CA THR A 354 -10.02 6.49 14.23
C THR A 354 -9.30 5.81 13.07
N GLY A 355 -9.58 6.20 11.84
CA GLY A 355 -9.15 5.51 10.62
C GLY A 355 -10.13 4.46 10.10
N VAL A 356 -10.98 3.91 10.98
CA VAL A 356 -12.01 2.88 10.69
C VAL A 356 -13.44 3.32 11.01
N GLN A 357 -13.65 4.57 11.42
CA GLN A 357 -14.97 5.11 11.79
C GLN A 357 -16.02 5.03 10.67
N GLY A 358 -15.59 4.99 9.40
CA GLY A 358 -16.49 4.91 8.25
C GLY A 358 -17.35 3.62 8.21
N TYR A 359 -16.94 2.57 8.91
CA TYR A 359 -17.65 1.29 8.94
C TYR A 359 -18.88 1.27 9.86
N ARG A 360 -19.07 2.28 10.71
CA ARG A 360 -20.26 2.39 11.58
C ARG A 360 -21.55 2.72 10.85
N HIS A 361 -21.46 3.33 9.67
CA HIS A 361 -22.59 3.95 9.00
C HIS A 361 -22.66 3.53 7.54
N GLU A 362 -22.42 2.25 7.27
CA GLU A 362 -22.54 1.71 5.91
C GLU A 362 -23.98 1.85 5.42
N ALA A 363 -24.12 2.62 4.35
CA ALA A 363 -25.38 2.83 3.64
C ALA A 363 -25.22 2.30 2.22
N TRP A 364 -26.08 1.36 1.84
CA TRP A 364 -26.09 0.74 0.52
C TRP A 364 -27.16 1.41 -0.33
N ALA A 365 -26.78 1.87 -1.52
CA ALA A 365 -27.74 2.34 -2.51
C ALA A 365 -28.20 1.15 -3.35
N ARG A 366 -29.43 0.69 -3.14
CA ARG A 366 -30.07 -0.32 -3.98
C ARG A 366 -30.78 0.37 -5.13
N THR A 367 -30.24 0.22 -6.33
CA THR A 367 -30.87 0.75 -7.54
C THR A 367 -31.58 -0.36 -8.29
N HIS A 368 -32.90 -0.25 -8.44
CA HIS A 368 -33.67 -1.13 -9.29
C HIS A 368 -33.46 -0.72 -10.76
N VAL A 369 -32.61 -1.47 -11.48
CA VAL A 369 -32.16 -1.12 -12.84
C VAL A 369 -33.31 -0.81 -13.82
N PRO A 370 -34.42 -1.59 -13.86
CA PRO A 370 -35.53 -1.31 -14.78
C PRO A 370 -36.28 -0.02 -14.50
N THR A 371 -36.50 0.33 -13.23
CA THR A 371 -37.29 1.53 -12.84
C THR A 371 -36.43 2.73 -12.47
N LYS A 372 -35.10 2.55 -12.42
CA LYS A 372 -34.11 3.53 -11.94
C LYS A 372 -34.39 4.07 -10.53
N THR A 373 -35.22 3.36 -9.75
CA THR A 373 -35.54 3.77 -8.38
C THR A 373 -34.38 3.37 -7.48
N THR A 374 -33.85 4.32 -6.72
CA THR A 374 -32.77 4.07 -5.74
C THR A 374 -33.33 4.17 -4.34
N SER A 375 -33.18 3.13 -3.53
CA SER A 375 -33.39 3.17 -2.08
C SER A 375 -32.04 3.15 -1.37
N THR A 376 -31.96 3.78 -0.20
CA THR A 376 -30.79 3.70 0.67
C THR A 376 -31.13 2.81 1.84
N GLU A 377 -30.43 1.69 1.97
CA GLU A 377 -30.52 0.78 3.11
C GLU A 377 -29.32 1.06 4.03
N ARG A 378 -29.51 1.11 5.35
CA ARG A 378 -28.42 1.28 6.31
C ARG A 378 -28.19 -0.03 7.05
N MET A 379 -26.93 -0.32 7.37
CA MET A 379 -26.62 -1.40 8.30
C MET A 379 -27.13 -0.97 9.69
N GLU A 380 -28.10 -1.71 10.23
CA GLU A 380 -28.59 -1.52 11.61
C GLU A 380 -27.62 -2.08 12.65
#